data_AF-A0A238XJR9-F1
#
_entry.id   AF-A0A238XJR9-F1
#
_cell.length_a   1.000
_cell.length_b   1.000
_cell.length_c   1.000
_cell.angle_alpha   90.00
_cell.angle_beta   90.00
_cell.angle_gamma   90.00
#
_symmetry.space_group_name_H-M   'P 1'
#
loop_
_entity.id
_entity.type
_entity.pdbx_description
1 polymer ?
#
loop_
_entity_poly.entity_id
_entity_poly.type
_entity_poly.pdbx_seq_one_letter_code
_entity_poly.pdbx_strand_id
1 'polypeptide(L)'
;MKLLNFLVLLIVVLTISCKEEKTKVVNSKNTVKKVQHYICENKCENSGGDAAGNCPVCKNPYTHNTAYHANDLLKSGPLKVESNATNPTQKTPQAAPKAPTPAQNTKGVYHYTCTNGCAGGSGAADSCKSCGNKLTHNQLYHN
;
A
#
# COMPACT_ATOMS: atom_id res chain seq x y z
N MET A 1 63.77 25.79 2.24
CA MET A 1 63.09 25.79 0.92
C MET A 1 62.60 24.41 0.48
N LYS A 2 63.36 23.32 0.66
CA LYS A 2 62.89 21.97 0.27
C LYS A 2 61.69 21.43 1.08
N LEU A 3 61.63 21.70 2.39
CA LEU A 3 60.52 21.24 3.26
C LEU A 3 59.19 21.99 3.00
N LEU A 4 59.27 23.27 2.61
CA LEU A 4 58.10 24.09 2.26
C LEU A 4 57.49 23.64 0.92
N ASN A 5 58.32 23.26 -0.04
CA ASN A 5 57.85 22.70 -1.32
C ASN A 5 57.13 21.36 -1.16
N PHE A 6 57.58 20.49 -0.24
CA PHE A 6 56.89 19.22 0.03
C PHE A 6 55.54 19.43 0.73
N LEU A 7 55.42 20.43 1.62
CA LEU A 7 54.16 20.77 2.27
C LEU A 7 53.12 21.34 1.28
N VAL A 8 53.56 22.18 0.33
CA VAL A 8 52.69 22.73 -0.72
C VAL A 8 52.23 21.65 -1.71
N LEU A 9 53.11 20.69 -2.03
CA LEU A 9 52.76 19.56 -2.92
C LEU A 9 51.71 18.63 -2.28
N LEU A 10 51.77 18.39 -0.97
CA LEU A 10 50.82 17.55 -0.25
C LEU A 10 49.41 18.16 -0.18
N ILE A 11 49.32 19.49 -0.07
CA ILE A 11 48.05 20.23 -0.02
C ILE A 11 47.34 20.24 -1.38
N VAL A 12 48.08 20.25 -2.49
CA VAL A 12 47.51 20.22 -3.86
C VAL A 12 46.93 18.86 -4.22
N VAL A 13 47.44 17.76 -3.67
CA VAL A 13 46.93 16.40 -3.97
C VAL A 13 45.61 16.10 -3.22
N LEU A 14 45.37 16.72 -2.06
CA LEU A 14 44.15 16.52 -1.26
C LEU A 14 42.91 17.24 -1.83
N THR A 15 43.06 18.23 -2.71
CA THR A 15 41.92 18.97 -3.30
C THR A 15 41.38 18.35 -4.60
N ILE A 16 42.01 17.31 -5.14
CA ILE A 16 41.57 16.64 -6.38
C ILE A 16 40.55 15.51 -6.07
N SER A 17 40.32 15.18 -4.79
CA SER A 17 39.43 14.08 -4.38
C SER A 17 37.92 14.41 -4.41
N CYS A 18 37.52 15.54 -4.97
CA CYS A 18 36.12 15.86 -5.27
C CYS A 18 35.97 16.25 -6.74
N LYS A 19 36.43 15.39 -7.65
CA LYS A 19 35.89 15.41 -9.00
C LYS A 19 34.55 14.70 -8.96
N GLU A 20 33.48 15.47 -8.79
CA GLU A 20 32.13 14.98 -9.02
C GLU A 20 32.03 14.63 -10.50
N GLU A 21 32.25 13.35 -10.80
CA GLU A 21 31.94 12.81 -12.10
C GLU A 21 30.42 12.93 -12.21
N LYS A 22 29.95 14.00 -12.86
CA LYS A 22 28.58 14.08 -13.34
C LYS A 22 28.37 12.80 -14.11
N THR A 23 27.68 11.87 -13.46
CA THR A 23 27.23 10.63 -14.08
C THR A 23 26.54 11.10 -15.34
N LYS A 24 27.17 10.82 -16.50
CA LYS A 24 26.48 10.96 -17.78
C LYS A 24 25.20 10.18 -17.54
N VAL A 25 24.06 10.88 -17.61
CA VAL A 25 22.76 10.27 -17.70
C VAL A 25 22.90 9.31 -18.85
N VAL A 26 23.19 8.05 -18.52
CA VAL A 26 23.12 6.98 -19.48
C VAL A 26 21.67 7.06 -19.86
N ASN A 27 21.43 7.38 -21.11
CA ASN A 27 20.16 7.14 -21.77
C ASN A 27 20.02 5.60 -21.79
N SER A 28 19.86 5.02 -20.59
CA SER A 28 19.26 3.73 -20.41
C SER A 28 17.93 3.96 -21.05
N LYS A 29 17.73 3.33 -22.20
CA LYS A 29 16.40 3.14 -22.76
C LYS A 29 15.61 2.62 -21.57
N ASN A 30 14.93 3.54 -20.89
CA ASN A 30 14.02 3.23 -19.82
C ASN A 30 12.88 2.61 -20.62
N THR A 31 13.08 1.34 -20.96
CA THR A 31 12.00 0.39 -21.08
C THR A 31 11.39 0.54 -19.71
N VAL A 32 10.43 1.45 -19.61
CA VAL A 32 9.66 1.67 -18.41
C VAL A 32 9.16 0.28 -18.13
N LYS A 33 9.83 -0.45 -17.21
CA LYS A 33 9.35 -1.74 -16.78
C LYS A 33 8.00 -1.34 -16.24
N LYS A 34 6.96 -1.70 -17.00
CA LYS A 34 5.58 -1.42 -16.65
C LYS A 34 5.47 -1.77 -15.18
N VAL A 35 5.15 -0.78 -14.36
CA VAL A 35 4.98 -0.99 -12.92
C VAL A 35 4.00 -2.15 -12.84
N GLN A 36 4.40 -3.24 -12.20
CA GLN A 36 3.55 -4.43 -12.14
C GLN A 36 2.45 -4.17 -11.12
N HIS A 37 1.24 -4.63 -11.39
CA HIS A 37 0.11 -4.45 -10.48
C HIS A 37 0.27 -5.29 -9.20
N TYR A 38 0.87 -6.47 -9.35
CA TYR A 38 1.21 -7.39 -8.27
C TYR A 38 2.72 -7.64 -8.25
N ILE A 39 3.31 -7.67 -7.05
CA ILE A 39 4.75 -7.79 -6.84
C ILE A 39 5.09 -8.91 -5.85
N CYS A 40 6.30 -9.44 -5.96
CA CYS A 40 6.86 -10.40 -5.01
C CYS A 40 7.70 -9.67 -3.96
N GLU A 41 7.37 -9.81 -2.67
CA GLU A 41 8.12 -9.17 -1.58
C GLU A 41 9.58 -9.65 -1.51
N ASN A 42 9.83 -10.91 -1.85
CA ASN A 42 11.18 -11.48 -1.93
C ASN A 42 12.01 -10.95 -3.12
N LYS A 43 11.47 -10.01 -3.92
CA LYS A 43 12.12 -9.39 -5.07
C LYS A 43 12.74 -10.40 -6.04
N CYS A 44 12.09 -11.56 -6.20
CA CYS A 44 12.55 -12.59 -7.11
C CYS A 44 12.64 -12.04 -8.54
N GLU A 45 13.70 -12.43 -9.25
CA GLU A 45 13.94 -11.96 -10.60
C GLU A 45 12.77 -12.34 -11.54
N ASN A 46 12.39 -11.42 -12.42
CA ASN A 46 11.32 -11.60 -13.40
C ASN A 46 9.96 -12.03 -12.80
N SER A 47 9.69 -11.63 -11.55
CA SER A 47 8.45 -11.93 -10.85
C SER A 47 7.52 -10.71 -10.74
N GLY A 48 6.24 -10.97 -10.50
CA GLY A 48 5.15 -9.98 -10.53
C GLY A 48 4.30 -10.09 -11.79
N GLY A 49 3.20 -9.37 -11.84
CA GLY A 49 2.29 -9.42 -12.98
C GLY A 49 1.10 -8.48 -12.87
N ASP A 50 0.23 -8.56 -13.88
CA ASP A 50 -1.01 -7.78 -13.96
C ASP A 50 -2.16 -8.40 -13.12
N ALA A 51 -2.00 -9.64 -12.65
CA ALA A 51 -3.00 -10.40 -11.90
C ALA A 51 -2.43 -11.00 -10.60
N ALA A 52 -3.32 -11.26 -9.64
CA ALA A 52 -2.98 -11.97 -8.41
C ALA A 52 -2.52 -13.40 -8.71
N GLY A 53 -1.67 -13.95 -7.85
CA GLY A 53 -1.15 -15.31 -8.00
C GLY A 53 0.04 -15.57 -7.08
N ASN A 54 0.76 -16.65 -7.34
CA ASN A 54 1.94 -17.05 -6.58
C ASN A 54 3.20 -16.83 -7.41
N CYS A 55 4.26 -16.37 -6.75
CA CYS A 55 5.57 -16.22 -7.37
C CYS A 55 6.08 -17.58 -7.90
N PRO A 56 6.46 -17.71 -9.18
CA PRO A 56 6.93 -18.99 -9.72
C PRO A 56 8.25 -19.43 -9.08
N VAL A 57 9.03 -18.49 -8.55
CA VAL A 57 10.35 -18.71 -7.93
C VAL A 57 10.21 -19.14 -6.46
N CYS A 58 9.60 -18.30 -5.61
CA CYS A 58 9.52 -18.57 -4.17
C CYS A 58 8.18 -19.14 -3.69
N LYS A 59 7.21 -19.34 -4.59
CA LYS A 59 5.85 -19.87 -4.32
C LYS A 59 4.97 -19.05 -3.38
N ASN A 60 5.48 -18.00 -2.74
CA ASN A 60 4.69 -17.08 -1.93
C ASN A 60 3.67 -16.30 -2.79
N PRO A 61 2.51 -15.92 -2.24
CA PRO A 61 1.53 -15.09 -2.94
C PRO A 61 2.09 -13.70 -3.24
N TYR A 62 1.68 -13.12 -4.37
CA TYR A 62 1.98 -11.73 -4.68
C TYR A 62 1.21 -10.76 -3.78
N THR A 63 1.83 -9.61 -3.52
CA THR A 63 1.19 -8.48 -2.85
C THR A 63 0.81 -7.42 -3.87
N HIS A 64 -0.24 -6.66 -3.55
CA HIS A 64 -0.72 -5.58 -4.41
C HIS A 64 0.26 -4.40 -4.37
N ASN A 65 0.68 -3.93 -5.54
CA ASN A 65 1.58 -2.80 -5.69
C ASN A 65 0.80 -1.48 -5.68
N THR A 66 0.86 -0.75 -4.57
CA THR A 66 0.18 0.55 -4.42
C THR A 66 0.64 1.60 -5.44
N ALA A 67 1.85 1.49 -5.99
CA ALA A 67 2.36 2.43 -6.98
C ALA A 67 1.74 2.26 -8.38
N TYR A 68 1.03 1.15 -8.64
CA TYR A 68 0.45 0.85 -9.96
C TYR A 68 -0.55 1.92 -10.42
N HIS A 69 -1.40 2.39 -9.50
CA HIS A 69 -2.47 3.36 -9.81
C HIS A 69 -2.06 4.83 -9.72
N ALA A 70 -0.81 5.13 -9.34
CA ALA A 70 -0.34 6.52 -9.27
C ALA A 70 -0.43 7.24 -10.64
N ASN A 71 -0.31 6.49 -11.73
CA ASN A 71 -0.38 7.04 -13.09
C ASN A 71 -1.80 7.10 -13.67
N ASP A 72 -2.78 6.42 -13.08
CA ASP A 72 -4.17 6.47 -13.56
C ASP A 72 -4.81 7.83 -13.26
N LEU A 73 -4.35 8.50 -12.20
CA LEU A 73 -4.71 9.89 -11.89
C LEU A 73 -4.24 10.87 -12.98
N LEU A 74 -3.13 10.57 -13.66
CA LEU A 74 -2.55 11.44 -14.69
C LEU A 74 -3.16 11.23 -16.08
N LYS A 75 -3.72 10.05 -16.35
CA LYS A 75 -4.41 9.73 -17.62
C LYS A 75 -5.81 10.32 -17.72
N SER A 76 -6.36 10.78 -16.61
CA SER A 76 -7.77 11.18 -16.48
C SER A 76 -8.04 12.64 -16.89
N GLY A 77 -7.08 13.35 -17.51
CA GLY A 77 -7.18 14.78 -17.79
C GLY A 77 -6.99 15.65 -16.54
N PRO A 78 -7.08 16.99 -16.63
CA PRO A 78 -6.97 17.85 -15.46
C PRO A 78 -8.04 17.48 -14.42
N LEU A 79 -7.61 17.23 -13.18
CA LEU A 79 -8.49 16.90 -12.06
C LEU A 79 -9.52 18.03 -11.88
N LYS A 80 -10.76 17.78 -12.29
CA LYS A 80 -11.87 18.67 -11.96
C LYS A 80 -12.27 18.40 -10.52
N VAL A 81 -11.67 19.15 -9.59
CA VAL A 81 -12.04 19.10 -8.17
C VAL A 81 -13.25 20.01 -7.99
N GLU A 82 -14.45 19.46 -8.18
CA GLU A 82 -15.69 20.17 -7.88
C GLU A 82 -15.86 20.27 -6.35
N SER A 83 -15.86 21.50 -5.84
CA SER A 83 -16.22 21.82 -4.46
C SER A 83 -17.73 21.89 -4.30
N ASN A 84 -18.21 21.29 -3.19
CA ASN A 84 -19.57 21.25 -2.64
C ASN A 84 -20.63 20.32 -3.28
N ALA A 85 -21.02 19.33 -2.45
CA ALA A 85 -22.37 18.78 -2.29
C ALA A 85 -23.18 18.46 -3.56
N THR A 86 -23.12 17.21 -4.02
CA THR A 86 -24.23 16.23 -3.99
C THR A 86 -23.66 14.90 -4.54
N ASN A 87 -23.92 13.82 -3.81
CA ASN A 87 -23.36 12.49 -4.04
C ASN A 87 -23.63 11.96 -5.46
N PRO A 88 -22.62 11.62 -6.29
CA PRO A 88 -22.86 10.93 -7.55
C PRO A 88 -23.23 9.47 -7.22
N THR A 89 -24.49 9.11 -7.45
CA THR A 89 -24.93 7.71 -7.44
C THR A 89 -24.26 6.98 -8.59
N GLN A 90 -23.10 6.38 -8.29
CA GLN A 90 -22.47 5.37 -9.11
C GLN A 90 -23.33 4.10 -9.03
N LYS A 91 -24.08 3.78 -10.09
CA LYS A 91 -24.77 2.50 -10.23
C LYS A 91 -23.74 1.40 -10.52
N THR A 92 -23.09 0.94 -9.47
CA THR A 92 -22.32 -0.31 -9.46
C THR A 92 -23.29 -1.47 -9.73
N PRO A 93 -22.92 -2.51 -10.50
CA PRO A 93 -23.68 -3.76 -10.52
C PRO A 93 -23.82 -4.26 -9.08
N GLN A 94 -25.04 -4.26 -8.55
CA GLN A 94 -25.32 -4.73 -7.20
C GLN A 94 -25.07 -6.23 -7.20
N ALA A 95 -23.92 -6.64 -6.65
CA ALA A 95 -23.68 -8.02 -6.30
C ALA A 95 -24.85 -8.49 -5.43
N ALA A 96 -25.36 -9.69 -5.71
CA ALA A 96 -26.41 -10.31 -4.92
C ALA A 96 -26.07 -10.16 -3.42
N PRO A 97 -27.02 -9.80 -2.55
CA PRO A 97 -26.77 -9.61 -1.13
C PRO A 97 -26.04 -10.83 -0.58
N LYS A 98 -24.80 -10.63 -0.12
CA LYS A 98 -24.07 -11.68 0.58
C LYS A 98 -24.92 -12.06 1.78
N ALA A 99 -25.13 -13.36 1.99
CA ALA A 99 -25.86 -13.84 3.15
C ALA A 99 -25.29 -13.16 4.40
N PRO A 100 -26.14 -12.60 5.27
CA PRO A 100 -25.66 -11.90 6.46
C PRO A 100 -24.82 -12.87 7.29
N THR A 101 -23.62 -12.43 7.67
CA THR A 101 -22.80 -13.19 8.61
C THR A 101 -23.58 -13.39 9.91
N PRO A 102 -23.61 -14.61 10.47
CA PRO A 102 -24.26 -14.85 11.75
C PRO A 102 -23.78 -13.86 12.82
N ALA A 103 -24.69 -13.46 13.70
CA ALA A 103 -24.33 -12.57 14.81
C ALA A 103 -23.37 -13.25 15.79
N GLN A 104 -23.57 -14.55 16.01
CA GLN A 104 -22.78 -15.37 16.92
C GLN A 104 -22.20 -16.58 16.20
N ASN A 105 -21.01 -17.01 16.62
CA ASN A 105 -20.45 -18.29 16.21
C ASN A 105 -21.09 -19.45 17.00
N THR A 106 -20.70 -20.69 16.72
CA THR A 106 -21.23 -21.89 17.39
C THR A 106 -20.95 -21.94 18.90
N LYS A 107 -20.03 -21.12 19.40
CA LYS A 107 -19.70 -20.97 20.82
C LYS A 107 -20.47 -19.81 21.49
N GLY A 108 -21.38 -19.14 20.77
CA GLY A 108 -22.14 -17.99 21.26
C GLY A 108 -21.37 -16.68 21.32
N VAL A 109 -20.16 -16.61 20.74
CA VAL A 109 -19.35 -15.38 20.71
C VAL A 109 -19.88 -14.47 19.61
N TYR A 110 -20.14 -13.20 19.91
CA TYR A 110 -20.59 -12.20 18.93
C TYR A 110 -19.47 -11.70 18.01
N HIS A 111 -19.77 -11.45 16.73
CA HIS A 111 -18.83 -10.89 15.76
C HIS A 111 -18.45 -9.44 16.07
N TYR A 112 -19.42 -8.63 16.50
CA TYR A 112 -19.21 -7.27 16.96
C TYR A 112 -19.77 -7.08 18.37
N THR A 113 -18.98 -6.49 19.27
CA THR A 113 -19.28 -6.33 20.70
C THR A 113 -19.14 -4.88 21.16
N CYS A 114 -19.78 -4.53 22.27
CA CYS A 114 -19.68 -3.19 22.84
C CYS A 114 -18.47 -3.07 23.77
N THR A 115 -17.61 -2.07 23.54
CA THR A 115 -16.44 -1.79 24.39
C THR A 115 -16.80 -1.35 25.80
N ASN A 116 -18.03 -0.87 26.01
CA ASN A 116 -18.51 -0.47 27.32
C ASN A 116 -19.06 -1.66 28.14
N GLY A 117 -18.95 -2.90 27.63
CA GLY A 117 -19.41 -4.10 28.33
C GLY A 117 -20.93 -4.26 28.37
N CYS A 118 -21.67 -3.58 27.49
CA CYS A 118 -23.10 -3.81 27.35
C CYS A 118 -23.37 -5.26 26.88
N ALA A 119 -24.47 -5.84 27.37
CA ALA A 119 -24.89 -7.17 26.96
C ALA A 119 -25.30 -7.19 25.48
N GLY A 120 -24.91 -8.28 24.78
CA GLY A 120 -25.25 -8.52 23.38
C GLY A 120 -24.17 -8.09 22.37
N GLY A 121 -24.56 -8.06 21.09
CA GLY A 121 -23.68 -7.75 19.96
C GLY A 121 -24.42 -7.81 18.62
N SER A 122 -23.68 -7.74 17.51
CA SER A 122 -24.23 -7.83 16.15
C SER A 122 -23.34 -8.68 15.24
N GLY A 123 -23.90 -9.14 14.12
CA GLY A 123 -23.16 -9.72 13.01
C GLY A 123 -22.49 -8.68 12.12
N ALA A 124 -22.81 -7.40 12.31
CA ALA A 124 -22.31 -6.27 11.55
C ALA A 124 -21.84 -5.12 12.46
N ALA A 125 -21.12 -4.17 11.87
CA ALA A 125 -20.49 -3.04 12.55
C ALA A 125 -21.48 -1.91 12.91
N ASP A 126 -22.59 -2.26 13.58
CA ASP A 126 -23.70 -1.39 13.94
C ASP A 126 -23.47 -0.61 15.24
N SER A 127 -24.48 0.15 15.68
CA SER A 127 -24.55 0.75 17.02
C SER A 127 -25.05 -0.24 18.07
N CYS A 128 -24.47 -0.16 19.27
CA CYS A 128 -24.92 -0.88 20.45
C CYS A 128 -26.34 -0.45 20.82
N LYS A 129 -27.27 -1.38 20.96
CA LYS A 129 -28.66 -1.09 21.32
C LYS A 129 -28.82 -0.49 22.72
N SER A 130 -27.87 -0.73 23.62
CA SER A 130 -27.94 -0.26 25.01
C SER A 130 -27.37 1.13 25.20
N CYS A 131 -26.28 1.49 24.51
CA CYS A 131 -25.56 2.74 24.75
C CYS A 131 -25.33 3.59 23.50
N GLY A 132 -25.78 3.15 22.32
CA GLY A 132 -25.62 3.87 21.06
C GLY A 132 -24.21 3.86 20.45
N ASN A 133 -23.18 3.54 21.24
CA ASN A 133 -21.79 3.48 20.77
C ASN A 133 -21.60 2.43 19.68
N LYS A 134 -20.69 2.71 18.74
CA LYS A 134 -20.35 1.79 17.66
C LYS A 134 -19.77 0.49 18.20
N LEU A 135 -20.28 -0.63 17.73
CA LEU A 135 -19.75 -1.94 18.06
C LEU A 135 -18.38 -2.14 17.39
N THR A 136 -17.48 -2.79 18.12
CA THR A 136 -16.12 -3.11 17.67
C THR A 136 -16.03 -4.58 17.30
N HIS A 137 -15.16 -4.88 16.33
CA HIS A 137 -14.93 -6.24 15.89
C HIS A 137 -14.31 -7.09 17.00
N ASN A 138 -14.88 -8.26 17.26
CA ASN A 138 -14.41 -9.21 18.26
C ASN A 138 -13.58 -10.31 17.61
N GLN A 139 -12.27 -10.30 17.86
CA GLN A 139 -11.35 -11.27 17.28
C GLN A 139 -11.63 -12.72 17.71
N LEU A 140 -12.22 -12.94 18.89
CA LEU A 140 -12.56 -14.28 19.39
C LEU A 140 -13.68 -14.96 18.58
N TYR A 141 -14.42 -14.20 17.77
CA TYR A 141 -15.47 -14.74 16.91
C TYR A 141 -14.94 -15.79 15.92
N HIS A 142 -13.68 -15.65 15.49
CA HIS A 142 -13.05 -16.51 14.47
C HIS A 142 -12.23 -17.68 15.03
N ASN A 143 -12.23 -17.90 16.36
CA ASN A 143 -11.45 -18.93 17.06
C ASN A 143 -12.27 -20.16 17.48
#